data_AF-A0A0H3AM26-F1
#
_entry.id   AF-A0A0H3AM26-F1
#
_cell.length_a   1.000
_cell.length_b   1.000
_cell.length_c   1.000
_cell.angle_alpha   90.00
_cell.angle_beta   90.00
_cell.angle_gamma   90.00
#
_symmetry.space_group_name_H-M   'P 1'
#
loop_
_entity.id
_entity.type
_entity.pdbx_description
1 polymer ?
#
loop_
_entity_poly.entity_id
_entity_poly.type
_entity_poly.pdbx_seq_one_letter_code
_entity_poly.pdbx_strand_id
1 'polypeptide(L)'
;MQSTNPQAGFRTNNLGHLVPESQIKEIDKLRDEVVLDIVAKAKATQQAMAAFKSEAMAQVADFVDLSAEEFDVKYGGVKGNVTLVSFDGKYKIQRSIGEHRIFDERIQAAKAKIDECITRWSEGSSDQIKALVELAFRVNKQGHIDVNQVLSLRQLNIDDKDWIEAMDAIADSIKVVGKTPYLRIYERDSNGGYKQIALDIAKL
;
A
#
# COMPACT_ATOMS: atom_id res chain seq x y z
N MET A 1 28.14 7.63 -0.96
CA MET A 1 28.34 8.20 0.40
C MET A 1 29.61 7.59 0.95
N GLN A 2 30.61 8.41 1.28
CA GLN A 2 31.93 7.95 1.69
C GLN A 2 31.86 7.31 3.09
N SER A 3 32.29 6.07 3.19
CA SER A 3 32.49 5.35 4.45
C SER A 3 33.63 6.02 5.21
N THR A 4 33.32 6.84 6.21
CA THR A 4 34.31 7.38 7.15
C THR A 4 34.85 6.24 7.98
N ASN A 5 36.10 5.86 7.69
CA ASN A 5 36.88 4.93 8.48
C ASN A 5 37.01 5.53 9.91
N PRO A 6 36.49 4.88 10.97
CA PRO A 6 36.65 5.42 12.31
C PRO A 6 38.14 5.44 12.65
N GLN A 7 38.66 6.62 12.98
CA GLN A 7 39.98 6.74 13.61
C GLN A 7 39.96 5.85 14.86
N ALA A 8 40.92 4.93 14.96
CA ALA A 8 40.96 3.94 16.04
C ALA A 8 40.81 4.64 17.42
N GLY A 9 39.82 4.22 18.21
CA GLY A 9 39.54 4.76 19.54
C GLY A 9 38.55 5.94 19.61
N PHE A 10 37.83 6.27 18.53
CA PHE A 10 36.76 7.28 18.53
C PHE A 10 35.43 6.70 18.01
N ARG A 11 34.30 7.14 18.58
CA ARG A 11 32.93 6.87 18.07
C ARG A 11 32.18 8.16 17.77
N THR A 12 31.30 8.12 16.78
CA THR A 12 30.45 9.25 16.41
C THR A 12 29.17 9.26 17.26
N ASN A 13 28.84 10.39 17.89
CA ASN A 13 27.59 10.54 18.64
C ASN A 13 26.40 10.95 17.75
N ASN A 14 25.21 11.09 18.35
CA ASN A 14 23.97 11.47 17.64
C ASN A 14 23.97 12.90 17.04
N LEU A 15 24.87 13.77 17.48
CA LEU A 15 25.06 15.12 16.92
C LEU A 15 26.11 15.12 15.78
N GLY A 16 26.73 13.98 15.47
CA GLY A 16 27.77 13.85 14.45
C GLY A 16 29.17 14.19 14.94
N HIS A 17 29.39 14.38 16.25
CA HIS A 17 30.73 14.64 16.81
C HIS A 17 31.51 13.34 17.05
N LEU A 18 32.82 13.37 16.82
CA LEU A 18 33.74 12.30 17.22
C LEU A 18 34.09 12.41 18.70
N VAL A 19 33.81 11.36 19.45
CA VAL A 19 34.04 11.26 20.90
C VAL A 19 35.07 10.15 21.16
N PRO A 20 36.15 10.40 21.92
CA PRO A 20 37.07 9.35 22.33
C PRO A 20 36.34 8.25 23.10
N GLU A 21 36.61 6.97 22.82
CA GLU A 21 35.96 5.85 23.50
C GLU A 21 36.20 5.83 25.01
N SER A 22 37.32 6.38 25.48
CA SER A 22 37.63 6.52 26.92
C SER A 22 36.69 7.49 27.65
N GLN A 23 36.03 8.40 26.93
CA GLN A 23 35.09 9.39 27.48
C GLN A 23 33.64 8.90 27.46
N ILE A 24 33.37 7.74 26.84
CA ILE A 24 32.04 7.13 26.79
C ILE A 24 31.87 6.22 28.01
N LYS A 25 30.78 6.41 28.76
CA LYS A 25 30.48 5.55 29.91
C LYS A 25 30.29 4.10 29.45
N GLU A 26 30.79 3.15 30.22
CA GLU A 26 30.68 1.71 29.90
C GLU A 26 29.22 1.27 29.68
N ILE A 27 28.26 1.80 30.45
CA ILE A 27 26.84 1.51 30.27
C ILE A 27 26.29 1.98 28.92
N ASP A 28 26.81 3.09 28.39
CA ASP A 28 26.40 3.63 27.10
C ASP A 28 27.01 2.82 25.96
N LYS A 29 28.24 2.31 26.11
CA LYS A 29 28.86 1.35 25.17
C LYS A 29 28.09 0.04 25.12
N LEU A 30 27.75 -0.52 26.29
CA LEU A 30 26.96 -1.76 26.36
C LEU A 30 25.58 -1.58 25.73
N ARG A 31 24.94 -0.42 25.95
CA ARG A 31 23.67 -0.09 25.29
C ARG A 31 23.83 -0.03 23.77
N ASP A 32 24.88 0.64 23.29
CA ASP A 32 25.20 0.74 21.86
C ASP A 32 25.40 -0.66 21.23
N GLU A 33 26.17 -1.53 21.88
CA GLU A 33 26.38 -2.92 21.44
C GLU A 33 25.08 -3.72 21.34
N VAL A 34 24.22 -3.64 22.36
CA VAL A 34 22.90 -4.30 22.35
C VAL A 34 22.04 -3.79 21.20
N VAL A 35 22.00 -2.48 20.99
CA VAL A 35 21.22 -1.88 19.90
C VAL A 35 21.77 -2.32 18.53
N LEU A 36 23.08 -2.27 18.34
CA LEU A 36 23.72 -2.64 17.08
C LEU A 36 23.54 -4.12 16.74
N ASP A 37 23.63 -5.01 17.74
CA ASP A 37 23.38 -6.44 17.56
C ASP A 37 21.92 -6.72 17.17
N ILE A 38 20.95 -6.11 17.87
CA ILE A 38 19.52 -6.25 17.53
C ILE A 38 19.24 -5.72 16.12
N VAL A 39 19.80 -4.55 15.76
CA VAL A 39 19.63 -3.96 14.43
C VAL A 39 20.26 -4.83 13.34
N ALA A 40 21.42 -5.43 13.59
CA ALA A 40 22.07 -6.34 12.66
C ALA A 40 21.18 -7.57 12.38
N LYS A 41 20.66 -8.20 13.45
CA LYS A 41 19.73 -9.34 13.34
C LYS A 41 18.44 -8.95 12.62
N ALA A 42 17.87 -7.79 12.96
CA ALA A 42 16.66 -7.27 12.30
C ALA A 42 16.87 -7.05 10.80
N LYS A 43 18.01 -6.50 10.38
CA LYS A 43 18.36 -6.33 8.95
C LYS A 43 18.49 -7.68 8.24
N ALA A 44 19.12 -8.67 8.86
CA ALA A 44 19.23 -10.01 8.28
C ALA A 44 17.84 -10.66 8.11
N THR A 45 16.97 -10.59 9.12
CA THR A 45 15.60 -11.09 9.02
C THR A 45 14.78 -10.36 7.96
N GLN A 46 14.94 -9.03 7.85
CA GLN A 46 14.29 -8.24 6.80
C GLN A 46 14.71 -8.71 5.40
N GLN A 47 16.01 -8.95 5.19
CA GLN A 47 16.52 -9.45 3.92
C GLN A 47 15.98 -10.84 3.59
N ALA A 48 15.96 -11.75 4.56
CA ALA A 48 15.39 -13.08 4.38
C ALA A 48 13.89 -13.02 4.02
N MET A 49 13.12 -12.14 4.69
CA MET A 49 11.70 -11.95 4.39
C MET A 49 11.48 -11.33 3.00
N ALA A 50 12.35 -10.42 2.56
CA ALA A 50 12.28 -9.84 1.22
C ALA A 50 12.60 -10.87 0.13
N ALA A 51 13.63 -11.69 0.33
CA ALA A 51 14.00 -12.79 -0.57
C ALA A 51 12.85 -13.80 -0.68
N PHE A 52 12.33 -14.28 0.45
CA PHE A 52 11.17 -15.17 0.52
C PHE A 52 9.96 -14.60 -0.25
N LYS A 53 9.62 -13.33 -0.04
CA LYS A 53 8.52 -12.68 -0.75
C LYS A 53 8.73 -12.71 -2.27
N SER A 54 9.94 -12.40 -2.73
CA SER A 54 10.27 -12.35 -4.16
C SER A 54 10.18 -13.74 -4.79
N GLU A 55 10.79 -14.75 -4.15
CA GLU A 55 10.81 -16.13 -4.62
C GLU A 55 9.40 -16.72 -4.67
N ALA A 56 8.62 -16.57 -3.60
CA ALA A 56 7.26 -17.09 -3.55
C ALA A 56 6.35 -16.42 -4.59
N MET A 57 6.53 -15.12 -4.85
CA MET A 57 5.79 -14.41 -5.89
C MET A 57 6.14 -14.90 -7.30
N ALA A 58 7.41 -15.18 -7.57
CA ALA A 58 7.88 -15.75 -8.83
C ALA A 58 7.30 -17.15 -9.02
N GLN A 59 7.39 -18.03 -8.01
CA GLN A 59 6.81 -19.37 -8.07
C GLN A 59 5.30 -19.37 -8.36
N VAL A 60 4.55 -18.46 -7.75
CA VAL A 60 3.11 -18.30 -8.04
C VAL A 60 2.87 -17.81 -9.47
N ALA A 61 3.71 -16.91 -9.99
CA ALA A 61 3.60 -16.47 -11.39
C ALA A 61 3.88 -17.62 -12.35
N ASP A 62 5.02 -18.30 -12.19
CA ASP A 62 5.45 -19.41 -13.04
C ASP A 62 4.40 -20.54 -13.06
N PHE A 63 3.82 -20.87 -11.90
CA PHE A 63 2.75 -21.88 -11.84
C PHE A 63 1.50 -21.48 -12.61
N VAL A 64 1.08 -20.22 -12.53
CA VAL A 64 -0.13 -19.78 -13.24
C VAL A 64 0.13 -19.69 -14.74
N ASP A 65 1.33 -19.28 -15.15
CA ASP A 65 1.73 -19.27 -16.56
C ASP A 65 1.73 -20.71 -17.13
N LEU A 66 2.32 -21.67 -16.42
CA LEU A 66 2.30 -23.10 -16.78
C LEU A 66 0.86 -23.64 -16.86
N SER A 67 0.02 -23.32 -15.87
CA SER A 67 -1.37 -23.76 -15.86
C SER A 67 -2.17 -23.16 -17.01
N ALA A 68 -1.88 -21.92 -17.44
CA ALA A 68 -2.55 -21.31 -18.59
C ALA A 68 -2.18 -21.99 -19.92
N GLU A 69 -0.92 -22.42 -20.06
CA GLU A 69 -0.45 -23.17 -21.24
C GLU A 69 -1.16 -24.52 -21.40
N GLU A 70 -1.42 -25.25 -20.31
CA GLU A 70 -2.08 -26.57 -20.36
C GLU A 70 -3.52 -26.53 -20.90
N PHE A 71 -4.23 -25.40 -20.74
CA PHE A 71 -5.64 -25.29 -21.14
C PHE A 71 -5.88 -24.48 -22.42
N ASP A 72 -4.82 -24.06 -23.14
CA ASP A 72 -4.87 -23.18 -24.33
C ASP A 72 -5.69 -21.89 -24.13
N VAL A 73 -5.87 -21.50 -22.86
CA VAL A 73 -6.51 -20.25 -22.48
C VAL A 73 -5.40 -19.24 -22.33
N LYS A 74 -5.29 -18.29 -23.27
CA LYS A 74 -4.61 -17.02 -23.01
C LYS A 74 -5.40 -16.32 -21.91
N TYR A 75 -5.08 -16.62 -20.66
CA TYR A 75 -5.57 -15.88 -19.52
C TYR A 75 -5.00 -14.45 -19.65
N GLY A 76 -5.69 -13.58 -20.39
CA GLY A 76 -5.36 -12.16 -20.52
C GLY A 76 -5.40 -11.39 -19.19
N GLY A 77 -5.73 -12.07 -18.09
CA GLY A 77 -5.83 -11.55 -16.73
C GLY A 77 -4.90 -12.19 -15.68
N VAL A 78 -3.95 -13.08 -16.03
CA VAL A 78 -3.06 -13.78 -15.05
C VAL A 78 -2.31 -12.82 -14.11
N LYS A 79 -2.11 -11.56 -14.50
CA LYS A 79 -1.53 -10.52 -13.63
C LYS A 79 -2.52 -9.95 -12.61
N GLY A 80 -3.40 -10.79 -12.07
CA GLY A 80 -4.43 -10.44 -11.10
C GLY A 80 -4.30 -11.19 -9.78
N ASN A 81 -5.41 -11.22 -9.03
CA ASN A 81 -5.51 -11.95 -7.77
C ASN A 81 -5.63 -13.46 -8.04
N VAL A 82 -4.86 -14.28 -7.35
CA VAL A 82 -4.85 -15.75 -7.51
C VAL A 82 -4.91 -16.40 -6.13
N THR A 83 -5.64 -17.52 -6.02
CA THR A 83 -5.64 -18.39 -4.85
C THR A 83 -5.19 -19.78 -5.26
N LEU A 84 -4.12 -20.27 -4.63
CA LEU A 84 -3.63 -21.64 -4.75
C LEU A 84 -3.92 -22.37 -3.45
N VAL A 85 -4.32 -23.64 -3.55
CA VAL A 85 -4.63 -24.50 -2.40
C VAL A 85 -3.81 -25.77 -2.55
N SER A 86 -3.20 -26.25 -1.47
CA SER A 86 -2.49 -27.53 -1.49
C SER A 86 -3.47 -28.68 -1.76
N PHE A 87 -2.97 -29.79 -2.30
CA PHE A 87 -3.81 -30.92 -2.70
C PHE A 87 -4.67 -31.48 -1.55
N ASP A 88 -4.11 -31.52 -0.34
CA ASP A 88 -4.82 -31.93 0.89
C ASP A 88 -5.76 -30.85 1.47
N GLY A 89 -5.77 -29.66 0.87
CA GLY A 89 -6.55 -28.52 1.35
C GLY A 89 -6.07 -27.95 2.68
N LYS A 90 -4.87 -28.30 3.15
CA LYS A 90 -4.33 -27.81 4.43
C LYS A 90 -3.75 -26.41 4.32
N TYR A 91 -3.13 -26.07 3.19
CA TYR A 91 -2.47 -24.79 2.98
C TYR A 91 -3.12 -24.01 1.85
N LYS A 92 -3.13 -22.70 1.98
CA LYS A 92 -3.67 -21.80 0.96
C LYS A 92 -2.77 -20.59 0.81
N ILE A 93 -2.41 -20.27 -0.44
CA ILE A 93 -1.63 -19.11 -0.83
C ILE A 93 -2.54 -18.17 -1.62
N GLN A 94 -2.57 -16.89 -1.26
CA GLN A 94 -3.29 -15.86 -1.98
C GLN A 94 -2.33 -14.76 -2.41
N ARG A 95 -2.21 -14.58 -3.73
CA ARG A 95 -1.57 -13.41 -4.32
C ARG A 95 -2.66 -12.38 -4.62
N SER A 96 -2.49 -11.15 -4.17
CA SER A 96 -3.36 -10.04 -4.55
C SER A 96 -2.55 -8.88 -5.09
N ILE A 97 -3.09 -8.15 -6.06
CA ILE A 97 -2.44 -6.97 -6.62
C ILE A 97 -3.33 -5.76 -6.29
N GLY A 98 -2.86 -4.93 -5.36
CA GLY A 98 -3.50 -3.66 -5.06
C GLY A 98 -3.04 -2.61 -6.05
N GLU A 99 -4.00 -1.89 -6.65
CA GLU A 99 -3.71 -0.79 -7.56
C GLU A 99 -3.76 0.54 -6.79
N HIS A 100 -2.69 1.32 -6.92
CA HIS A 100 -2.64 2.69 -6.43
C HIS A 100 -3.22 3.59 -7.51
N ARG A 101 -4.36 4.19 -7.20
CA ARG A 101 -5.09 5.07 -8.10
C ARG A 101 -4.92 6.52 -7.65
N ILE A 102 -4.68 7.40 -8.60
CA ILE A 102 -4.75 8.84 -8.40
C ILE A 102 -5.65 9.46 -9.46
N PHE A 103 -6.01 10.71 -9.25
CA PHE A 103 -6.62 11.52 -10.29
C PHE A 103 -5.57 12.27 -11.11
N ASP A 104 -5.81 12.42 -12.41
CA ASP A 104 -5.10 13.37 -13.27
C ASP A 104 -5.73 14.78 -13.16
N GLU A 105 -5.21 15.74 -13.94
CA GLU A 105 -5.63 17.16 -13.88
C GLU A 105 -7.13 17.38 -14.15
N ARG A 106 -7.81 16.44 -14.84
CA ARG A 106 -9.23 16.56 -15.19
C ARG A 106 -10.14 16.58 -13.96
N ILE A 107 -9.66 16.11 -12.81
CA ILE A 107 -10.40 16.16 -11.54
C ILE A 107 -10.75 17.58 -11.12
N GLN A 108 -9.93 18.57 -11.47
CA GLN A 108 -10.20 19.97 -11.17
C GLN A 108 -11.33 20.52 -12.06
N ALA A 109 -11.38 20.09 -13.33
CA ALA A 109 -12.48 20.45 -14.23
C ALA A 109 -13.80 19.83 -13.77
N ALA A 110 -13.78 18.56 -13.32
CA ALA A 110 -14.95 17.92 -12.77
C ALA A 110 -15.44 18.57 -11.47
N LYS A 111 -14.51 19.00 -10.60
CA LYS A 111 -14.84 19.77 -9.38
C LYS A 111 -15.57 21.08 -9.73
N ALA A 112 -15.05 21.84 -10.71
CA ALA A 112 -15.66 23.09 -11.12
C ALA A 112 -17.12 22.89 -11.60
N LYS A 113 -17.37 21.87 -12.42
CA LYS A 113 -18.74 21.51 -12.85
C LYS A 113 -19.65 21.18 -11.66
N ILE A 114 -19.15 20.45 -10.67
CA ILE A 114 -19.92 20.11 -9.46
C ILE A 114 -20.26 21.38 -8.66
N ASP A 115 -19.29 22.28 -8.47
CA ASP A 115 -19.49 23.53 -7.75
C ASP A 115 -20.54 24.42 -8.46
N GLU A 116 -20.57 24.43 -9.79
CA GLU A 116 -21.60 25.11 -10.59
C GLU A 116 -22.99 24.51 -10.37
N CYS A 117 -23.11 23.18 -10.36
CA CYS A 117 -24.37 22.48 -10.07
C CYS A 117 -24.93 22.84 -8.70
N ILE A 118 -24.08 22.79 -7.66
CA ILE A 118 -24.46 23.08 -6.28
C ILE A 118 -24.90 24.54 -6.13
N THR A 119 -24.19 25.47 -6.79
CA THR A 119 -24.54 26.89 -6.79
C THR A 119 -25.92 27.12 -7.42
N ARG A 120 -26.23 26.44 -8.53
CA ARG A 120 -27.54 26.49 -9.17
C ARG A 120 -28.67 25.94 -8.28
N TRP A 121 -28.40 24.97 -7.42
CA TRP A 121 -29.39 24.40 -6.49
C TRP A 121 -29.53 25.18 -5.17
N SER A 122 -28.75 26.26 -4.97
CA SER A 122 -28.57 26.98 -3.70
C SER A 122 -29.79 27.74 -3.16
N GLU A 123 -30.96 27.64 -3.79
CA GLU A 123 -32.19 28.26 -3.27
C GLU A 123 -32.97 27.40 -2.25
N GLY A 124 -32.46 26.26 -1.78
CA GLY A 124 -33.18 25.52 -0.72
C GLY A 124 -32.51 24.38 0.05
N SER A 125 -31.35 23.84 -0.33
CA SER A 125 -30.73 22.69 0.39
C SER A 125 -29.21 22.52 0.15
N SER A 126 -28.48 23.59 -0.22
CA SER A 126 -27.11 23.48 -0.75
C SER A 126 -26.02 23.18 0.28
N ASP A 127 -26.20 23.56 1.54
CA ASP A 127 -25.08 23.63 2.47
C ASP A 127 -24.55 22.23 2.86
N GLN A 128 -25.44 21.25 2.99
CA GLN A 128 -25.06 19.87 3.30
C GLN A 128 -24.35 19.20 2.12
N ILE A 129 -24.82 19.43 0.89
CA ILE A 129 -24.20 18.86 -0.33
C ILE A 129 -22.85 19.52 -0.59
N LYS A 130 -22.75 20.83 -0.40
CA LYS A 130 -21.50 21.58 -0.51
C LYS A 130 -20.45 21.08 0.49
N ALA A 131 -20.84 20.89 1.74
CA ALA A 131 -19.95 20.33 2.77
C ALA A 131 -19.48 18.91 2.42
N LEU A 132 -20.35 18.07 1.84
CA LEU A 132 -19.99 16.72 1.40
C LEU A 132 -18.98 16.75 0.24
N VAL A 133 -19.16 17.64 -0.73
CA VAL A 133 -18.25 17.79 -1.87
C VAL A 133 -16.91 18.38 -1.42
N GLU A 134 -16.90 19.43 -0.61
CA GLU A 134 -15.65 19.97 -0.03
C GLU A 134 -14.88 18.89 0.74
N LEU A 135 -15.59 18.07 1.51
CA LEU A 135 -15.01 16.95 2.24
C LEU A 135 -14.43 15.92 1.26
N ALA A 136 -15.13 15.58 0.17
CA ALA A 136 -14.69 14.60 -0.82
C ALA A 136 -13.45 15.02 -1.62
N PHE A 137 -13.29 16.32 -1.90
CA PHE A 137 -12.14 16.87 -2.62
C PHE A 137 -10.98 17.30 -1.70
N ARG A 138 -11.06 16.98 -0.40
CA ARG A 138 -10.01 17.32 0.56
C ARG A 138 -8.72 16.57 0.24
N VAL A 139 -7.62 17.31 0.14
CA VAL A 139 -6.28 16.73 -0.01
C VAL A 139 -5.80 16.12 1.30
N ASN A 140 -5.18 14.94 1.21
CA ASN A 140 -4.51 14.31 2.33
C ASN A 140 -3.17 15.03 2.63
N LYS A 141 -2.46 14.58 3.68
CA LYS A 141 -1.16 15.15 4.08
C LYS A 141 -0.06 15.09 3.01
N GLN A 142 -0.26 14.26 1.98
CA GLN A 142 0.66 14.07 0.84
C GLN A 142 0.24 14.91 -0.37
N GLY A 143 -0.82 15.72 -0.27
CA GLY A 143 -1.32 16.58 -1.34
C GLY A 143 -2.22 15.87 -2.35
N HIS A 144 -2.67 14.65 -2.07
CA HIS A 144 -3.53 13.87 -2.98
C HIS A 144 -4.97 13.80 -2.51
N ILE A 145 -5.91 13.83 -3.45
CA ILE A 145 -7.34 13.63 -3.21
C ILE A 145 -7.60 12.13 -3.08
N ASP A 146 -8.43 11.73 -2.11
CA ASP A 146 -8.82 10.33 -1.93
C ASP A 146 -9.82 9.90 -3.03
N VAL A 147 -9.39 8.96 -3.87
CA VAL A 147 -10.19 8.44 -4.99
C VAL A 147 -11.50 7.81 -4.52
N ASN A 148 -11.50 7.07 -3.41
CA ASN A 148 -12.72 6.43 -2.90
C ASN A 148 -13.69 7.46 -2.36
N GLN A 149 -13.17 8.52 -1.73
CA GLN A 149 -13.99 9.58 -1.17
C GLN A 149 -14.73 10.35 -2.26
N VAL A 150 -14.06 10.70 -3.36
CA VAL A 150 -14.70 11.34 -4.52
C VAL A 150 -15.66 10.38 -5.22
N LEU A 151 -15.29 9.11 -5.41
CA LEU A 151 -16.18 8.12 -6.01
C LEU A 151 -17.45 7.87 -5.19
N SER A 152 -17.43 8.13 -3.88
CA SER A 152 -18.63 8.00 -3.05
C SER A 152 -19.73 9.00 -3.42
N LEU A 153 -19.39 10.13 -4.07
CA LEU A 153 -20.37 11.09 -4.59
C LEU A 153 -21.30 10.47 -5.64
N ARG A 154 -20.85 9.44 -6.36
CA ARG A 154 -21.66 8.70 -7.34
C ARG A 154 -22.80 7.88 -6.71
N GLN A 155 -22.76 7.68 -5.40
CA GLN A 155 -23.83 6.99 -4.68
C GLN A 155 -25.06 7.89 -4.48
N LEU A 156 -24.91 9.20 -4.67
CA LEU A 156 -26.01 10.14 -4.62
C LEU A 156 -26.84 10.01 -5.90
N ASN A 157 -28.12 9.68 -5.76
CA ASN A 157 -29.04 9.58 -6.88
C ASN A 157 -29.54 10.98 -7.27
N ILE A 158 -28.75 11.70 -8.08
CA ILE A 158 -29.06 13.05 -8.55
C ILE A 158 -29.27 12.99 -10.06
N ASP A 159 -30.49 13.30 -10.48
CA ASP A 159 -30.92 13.32 -11.88
C ASP A 159 -30.72 14.73 -12.48
N ASP A 160 -29.46 15.14 -12.60
CA ASP A 160 -29.07 16.38 -13.23
C ASP A 160 -27.98 16.11 -14.26
N LYS A 161 -28.17 16.65 -15.47
CA LYS A 161 -27.28 16.39 -16.61
C LYS A 161 -25.83 16.80 -16.33
N ASP A 162 -25.62 17.97 -15.73
CA ASP A 162 -24.29 18.49 -15.46
C ASP A 162 -23.59 17.68 -14.36
N TRP A 163 -24.37 17.22 -13.36
CA TRP A 163 -23.89 16.32 -12.31
C TRP A 163 -23.44 14.98 -12.88
N ILE A 164 -24.23 14.36 -13.76
CA ILE A 164 -23.89 13.10 -14.42
C ILE A 164 -22.61 13.25 -15.25
N GLU A 165 -22.51 14.31 -16.05
CA GLU A 165 -21.30 14.60 -16.83
C GLU A 165 -20.06 14.80 -15.94
N ALA A 166 -20.22 15.44 -14.78
CA ALA A 166 -19.11 15.61 -13.83
C ALA A 166 -18.68 14.29 -13.19
N MET A 167 -19.63 13.40 -12.87
CA MET A 167 -19.33 12.05 -12.36
C MET A 167 -18.60 11.18 -13.39
N ASP A 168 -18.96 11.31 -14.67
CA ASP A 168 -18.26 10.64 -15.76
C ASP A 168 -16.83 11.18 -15.93
N ALA A 169 -16.66 12.51 -15.90
CA ALA A 169 -15.34 13.13 -15.93
C ALA A 169 -14.44 12.71 -14.75
N ILE A 170 -15.02 12.55 -13.55
CA ILE A 170 -14.31 11.97 -12.39
C ILE A 170 -13.82 10.57 -12.72
N ALA A 171 -14.67 9.70 -13.27
CA ALA A 171 -14.29 8.32 -13.59
C ALA A 171 -13.13 8.28 -14.61
N ASP A 172 -13.19 9.12 -15.64
CA ASP A 172 -12.17 9.20 -16.68
C ASP A 172 -10.84 9.80 -16.23
N SER A 173 -10.87 10.59 -15.15
CA SER A 173 -9.68 11.19 -14.55
C SER A 173 -8.86 10.22 -13.70
N ILE A 174 -9.37 9.01 -13.42
CA ILE A 174 -8.67 8.01 -12.61
C ILE A 174 -7.54 7.38 -13.42
N LYS A 175 -6.32 7.40 -12.86
CA LYS A 175 -5.14 6.72 -13.39
C LYS A 175 -4.56 5.76 -12.37
N VAL A 176 -4.13 4.59 -12.83
CA VAL A 176 -3.33 3.65 -12.03
C VAL A 176 -1.88 4.06 -12.14
N VAL A 177 -1.27 4.46 -11.02
CA VAL A 177 0.13 4.91 -10.95
C VAL A 177 1.07 3.91 -10.31
N GLY A 178 0.54 2.86 -9.69
CA GLY A 178 1.35 1.82 -9.11
C GLY A 178 0.55 0.55 -8.86
N LYS A 179 1.26 -0.55 -8.72
CA LYS A 179 0.71 -1.83 -8.28
C LYS A 179 1.55 -2.37 -7.15
N THR A 180 0.93 -2.80 -6.06
CA THR A 180 1.61 -3.47 -4.96
C THR A 180 1.13 -4.91 -4.88
N PRO A 181 2.02 -5.90 -5.11
CA PRO A 181 1.68 -7.30 -4.89
C PRO A 181 1.75 -7.64 -3.40
N TYR A 182 0.69 -8.29 -2.92
CA TYR A 182 0.51 -8.80 -1.58
C TYR A 182 0.47 -10.33 -1.62
N LEU A 183 1.22 -10.97 -0.73
CA LEU A 183 1.18 -12.41 -0.51
C LEU A 183 0.53 -12.67 0.85
N ARG A 184 -0.46 -13.55 0.90
CA ARG A 184 -1.03 -14.06 2.15
C ARG A 184 -0.96 -15.58 2.14
N ILE A 185 -0.51 -16.14 3.25
CA ILE A 185 -0.31 -17.58 3.41
C ILE A 185 -1.18 -18.01 4.58
N TYR A 186 -1.88 -19.12 4.41
CA TYR A 186 -2.82 -19.63 5.39
C TYR A 186 -2.59 -21.12 5.64
N GLU A 187 -2.86 -21.53 6.87
CA GLU A 187 -2.99 -22.92 7.29
C GLU A 187 -4.42 -23.16 7.79
N ARG A 188 -4.98 -24.30 7.41
CA ARG A 188 -6.30 -24.75 7.85
C ARG A 188 -6.21 -25.32 9.26
N ASP A 189 -7.02 -24.79 10.16
CA ASP A 189 -7.15 -25.28 11.51
C ASP A 189 -8.04 -26.53 11.60
N SER A 190 -8.07 -27.14 12.78
CA SER A 190 -8.89 -28.34 13.08
C SER A 190 -10.39 -28.12 12.91
N ASN A 191 -10.84 -26.85 12.94
CA ASN A 191 -12.25 -26.48 12.77
C ASN A 191 -12.59 -26.21 11.29
N GLY A 192 -11.61 -26.40 10.40
CA GLY A 192 -11.76 -26.20 8.96
C GLY A 192 -11.57 -24.74 8.51
N GLY A 193 -11.30 -23.81 9.42
CA GLY A 193 -11.05 -22.40 9.12
C GLY A 193 -9.60 -22.15 8.71
N TYR A 194 -9.36 -21.15 7.85
CA TYR A 194 -7.99 -20.78 7.46
C TYR A 194 -7.46 -19.66 8.35
N LYS A 195 -6.40 -19.95 9.10
CA LYS A 195 -5.64 -18.96 9.87
C LYS A 195 -4.44 -18.48 9.07
N GLN A 196 -4.21 -17.17 9.08
CA GLN A 196 -3.08 -16.60 8.37
C GLN A 196 -1.78 -16.93 9.11
N ILE A 197 -0.78 -17.41 8.38
CA ILE A 197 0.60 -17.48 8.85
C ILE A 197 1.15 -16.05 8.79
N ALA A 198 1.18 -15.38 9.94
CA ALA A 198 1.69 -14.02 10.05
C ALA A 198 3.22 -14.02 9.92
N LEU A 199 3.76 -13.10 9.12
CA LEU A 199 5.19 -12.80 9.04
C LEU A 199 5.50 -11.37 9.56
N ASP A 200 4.49 -10.72 10.12
CA ASP A 200 4.61 -9.43 10.78
C ASP A 200 5.05 -9.66 12.22
N ILE A 201 6.26 -9.20 12.58
CA ILE A 201 6.87 -9.42 13.90
C ILE A 201 5.98 -8.95 15.06
N ALA A 202 5.11 -7.96 14.84
CA ALA A 202 4.19 -7.47 15.86
C ALA A 202 2.98 -8.42 16.11
N LYS A 203 2.80 -9.42 15.25
CA LYS A 203 1.69 -10.39 15.26
C LYS A 203 2.15 -11.84 15.40
N LEU A 204 3.45 -12.08 15.58
CA LEU A 204 4.04 -13.39 15.83
C LEU A 204 3.76 -13.89 17.25
#